data_AF-A0AAD3CDB5-F1
#
_entry.id   AF-A0AAD3CDB5-F1
#
_cell.length_a   1.000
_cell.length_b   1.000
_cell.length_c   1.000
_cell.angle_alpha   90.00
_cell.angle_beta   90.00
_cell.angle_gamma   90.00
#
_symmetry.space_group_name_H-M   'P 1'
#
loop_
_entity.id
_entity.type
_entity.pdbx_description
1 polymer ?
#
loop_
_entity_poly.entity_id
_entity_poly.type
_entity_poly.pdbx_seq_one_letter_code
_entity_poly.pdbx_strand_id
1 'polypeptide(L)'
;MRNISAKNISLSIDQLDQEAIAAKRHRLLDQREHALVAGSTVTGMVRVSRGTNMEKANLLFIGKEDVCVIYEVSVADGEHTRKEQRFAESQRDIVRMMIPLEYPADMSNGGNFEFPFQFQLPNQLPSSFHYSGNGYCSIRYKVKLKLNKHEVDHKIPVVAQPPSSQPVPNLVEPVSTNIRLCCCIPKGKIIIAADVDDTRVGEGEEIKVDLGIKNNSTAELEYVEAFITQKVAWHSGIHREKERNFLASSDFNLDHDNMRARSKNEMQEMKNTATMVGNADRSRGLDLSDDTFRELLAAVKDGSNKVILKIPDSKFENHDGKYVRALNTYDGKYVTVKHHLSIRVKTPFGSTNPTIKVPLQIVSPDSVGDPSHSHQEPAMPPNPVAPPHPEGWYADNVTSVVPSAPSLHNTISYGGDVVDSKQEVAFDLPPTGGGSPTYDYPSLLKEIQSSLSIRTKLQDLLKDNEWKAVIIALMPEQFLEILDKVSLDFDKADVIEILAGVVQNFNCAYAVMILRKIPDWLRIQTVQKMIPFCTDLKTNKSVLINELSDWERISTERDFENEISKQNNQWEE
;
A
#
# COMPACT_ATOMS: atom_id res chain seq x y z
N MET A 1 14.56 -19.29 15.38
CA MET A 1 14.94 -17.86 15.46
C MET A 1 16.45 -17.77 15.37
N ARG A 2 17.02 -17.31 14.25
CA ARG A 2 18.44 -16.93 14.19
C ARG A 2 18.51 -15.40 14.25
N ASN A 3 19.40 -14.90 15.10
CA ASN A 3 19.64 -13.48 15.32
C ASN A 3 20.05 -12.80 14.00
N ILE A 4 19.19 -11.93 13.50
CA ILE A 4 19.54 -10.96 12.46
C ILE A 4 20.62 -10.05 13.06
N SER A 5 21.80 -10.01 12.41
CA SER A 5 22.98 -9.17 12.66
C SER A 5 22.95 -8.28 13.93
N ALA A 6 23.53 -8.77 15.03
CA ALA A 6 23.80 -7.95 16.21
C ALA A 6 24.93 -6.97 15.89
N LYS A 7 24.59 -5.70 15.64
CA LYS A 7 25.58 -4.65 15.44
C LYS A 7 25.97 -4.04 16.78
N ASN A 8 27.27 -3.84 17.00
CA ASN A 8 27.79 -3.19 18.20
C ASN A 8 27.83 -1.67 18.02
N ILE A 9 26.97 -0.95 18.73
CA ILE A 9 27.05 0.51 18.86
C ILE A 9 27.91 0.84 20.09
N SER A 10 29.00 1.57 19.91
CA SER A 10 29.81 2.10 21.03
C SER A 10 29.55 3.60 21.18
N LEU A 11 29.11 4.01 22.36
CA LEU A 11 29.00 5.42 22.74
C LEU A 11 30.13 5.74 23.72
N SER A 12 31.03 6.65 23.34
CA SER A 12 32.11 7.14 24.21
C SER A 12 31.98 8.64 24.42
N ILE A 13 32.08 9.09 25.67
CA ILE A 13 32.02 10.51 26.05
C ILE A 13 33.35 11.22 25.71
N ASP A 14 34.47 10.50 25.68
CA ASP A 14 35.80 11.08 25.44
C ASP A 14 36.07 11.42 23.95
N GLN A 15 35.19 11.00 23.03
CA GLN A 15 35.33 11.24 21.58
C GLN A 15 34.64 12.54 21.09
N LEU A 16 34.00 13.31 21.98
CA LEU A 16 33.13 14.42 21.59
C LEU A 16 33.83 15.65 20.98
N ASP A 17 35.13 15.86 21.24
CA ASP A 17 35.81 17.08 20.80
C ASP A 17 36.66 16.94 19.52
N GLN A 18 36.98 15.73 19.03
CA GLN A 18 37.92 15.58 17.89
C GLN A 18 37.28 15.21 16.53
N GLU A 19 36.09 14.60 16.48
CA GLU A 19 35.50 14.18 15.19
C GLU A 19 34.52 15.19 14.55
N ALA A 20 34.12 16.24 15.28
CA ALA A 20 33.07 17.17 14.84
C ALA A 20 33.49 18.14 13.72
N ILE A 21 34.80 18.31 13.47
CA ILE A 21 35.31 19.34 12.55
C ILE A 21 35.78 18.78 11.18
N ALA A 22 36.11 17.48 11.08
CA ALA A 22 36.67 16.92 9.84
C ALA A 22 35.68 16.14 8.94
N ALA A 23 34.53 15.69 9.44
CA ALA A 23 33.70 14.70 8.74
C ALA A 23 32.49 15.27 7.93
N LYS A 24 32.33 16.59 7.83
CA LYS A 24 30.99 17.19 7.62
C LYS A 24 30.51 17.38 6.17
N ARG A 25 31.17 16.89 5.11
CA ARG A 25 30.65 17.16 3.73
C ARG A 25 30.59 16.03 2.70
N HIS A 26 31.22 14.88 2.90
CA HIS A 26 31.19 13.82 1.86
C HIS A 26 30.87 12.39 2.33
N ARG A 27 30.72 12.11 3.64
CA ARG A 27 30.56 10.73 4.17
C ARG A 27 29.13 10.26 4.45
N LEU A 28 28.11 11.03 4.11
CA LEU A 28 26.70 10.66 4.33
C LEU A 28 26.12 9.75 3.23
N LEU A 29 26.87 9.46 2.16
CA LEU A 29 26.30 8.88 0.94
C LEU A 29 26.47 7.38 0.76
N ASP A 30 27.21 6.69 1.65
CA ASP A 30 27.42 5.24 1.52
C ASP A 30 27.37 4.48 2.86
N GLN A 31 26.46 4.88 3.76
CA GLN A 31 26.28 4.21 5.06
C GLN A 31 25.35 2.97 5.01
N ARG A 32 25.10 2.41 3.81
CA ARG A 32 24.16 1.30 3.62
C ARG A 32 24.63 -0.03 4.18
N GLU A 33 25.93 -0.29 4.16
CA GLU A 33 26.54 -1.52 4.71
C GLU A 33 26.25 -1.73 6.21
N HIS A 34 25.60 -0.75 6.83
CA HIS A 34 25.51 -0.57 8.27
C HIS A 34 24.13 -0.15 8.74
N ALA A 35 23.12 -0.17 7.88
CA ALA A 35 21.76 0.17 8.25
C ALA A 35 21.08 -0.93 9.07
N LEU A 36 20.29 -0.53 10.07
CA LEU A 36 19.48 -1.44 10.87
C LEU A 36 18.10 -1.58 10.24
N VAL A 37 17.58 -2.79 10.15
CA VAL A 37 16.22 -3.02 9.64
C VAL A 37 15.22 -2.79 10.76
N ALA A 38 14.10 -2.12 10.48
CA ALA A 38 12.99 -1.99 11.44
C ALA A 38 12.57 -3.38 11.95
N GLY A 39 12.25 -3.50 13.24
CA GLY A 39 12.01 -4.80 13.89
C GLY A 39 13.26 -5.54 14.40
N SER A 40 14.47 -5.15 13.96
CA SER A 40 15.71 -5.78 14.43
C SER A 40 16.05 -5.41 15.87
N THR A 41 16.84 -6.26 16.51
CA THR A 41 17.41 -6.02 17.82
C THR A 41 18.71 -5.24 17.71
N VAL A 42 18.81 -4.12 18.42
CA VAL A 42 20.00 -3.29 18.50
C VAL A 42 20.70 -3.58 19.81
N THR A 43 22.00 -3.85 19.73
CA THR A 43 22.88 -4.06 20.89
C THR A 43 23.98 -3.01 20.90
N GLY A 44 24.52 -2.71 22.08
CA GLY A 44 25.65 -1.80 22.18
C GLY A 44 26.19 -1.68 23.58
N MET A 45 27.22 -0.84 23.72
CA MET A 45 27.89 -0.56 24.97
C MET A 45 27.98 0.95 25.17
N VAL A 46 27.58 1.44 26.34
CA VAL A 46 27.87 2.79 26.81
C VAL A 46 29.14 2.75 27.64
N ARG A 47 30.17 3.50 27.23
CA ARG A 47 31.43 3.61 27.97
C ARG A 47 31.48 4.95 28.71
N VAL A 48 31.70 4.89 30.02
CA VAL A 48 31.82 6.08 30.88
C VAL A 48 33.17 6.03 31.58
N SER A 49 33.99 7.05 31.31
CA SER A 49 35.33 7.18 31.87
C SER A 49 35.33 7.80 33.27
N ARG A 50 36.39 7.52 34.02
CA ARG A 50 36.59 7.94 35.42
C ARG A 50 36.35 9.45 35.62
N GLY A 51 35.59 9.79 36.68
CA GLY A 51 35.39 11.17 37.13
C GLY A 51 33.98 11.73 36.90
N THR A 52 33.10 10.97 36.25
CA THR A 52 31.71 11.40 36.02
C THR A 52 30.77 10.83 37.09
N ASN A 53 30.16 11.68 37.92
CA ASN A 53 29.16 11.25 38.89
C ASN A 53 27.88 10.78 38.16
N MET A 54 27.61 9.48 38.17
CA MET A 54 26.48 8.86 37.48
C MET A 54 25.32 8.63 38.44
N GLU A 55 24.53 9.67 38.71
CA GLU A 55 23.36 9.49 39.56
C GLU A 55 22.19 8.86 38.79
N LYS A 56 21.98 9.21 37.50
CA LYS A 56 21.03 8.56 36.56
C LYS A 56 21.40 8.84 35.10
N ALA A 57 21.80 7.83 34.32
CA ALA A 57 21.83 7.97 32.86
C ALA A 57 20.49 7.55 32.25
N ASN A 58 20.05 8.27 31.22
CA ASN A 58 18.91 7.88 30.41
C ASN A 58 19.40 7.65 28.99
N LEU A 59 19.29 6.41 28.51
CA LEU A 59 19.51 6.09 27.12
C LEU A 59 18.17 6.14 26.40
N LEU A 60 18.10 6.91 25.32
CA LEU A 60 16.88 7.14 24.54
C LEU A 60 17.12 6.79 23.09
N PHE A 61 16.23 6.02 22.48
CA PHE A 61 16.14 5.92 21.02
C PHE A 61 15.11 6.91 20.51
N ILE A 62 15.50 7.77 19.57
CA ILE A 62 14.66 8.85 19.04
C ILE A 62 14.69 8.82 17.51
N GLY A 63 13.53 8.71 16.89
CA GLY A 63 13.32 8.94 15.47
C GLY A 63 12.58 10.26 15.24
N LYS A 64 13.06 11.06 14.30
CA LYS A 64 12.48 12.36 13.98
C LYS A 64 12.20 12.52 12.50
N GLU A 65 11.10 13.20 12.22
CA GLU A 65 10.77 13.84 10.96
C GLU A 65 11.13 15.32 11.10
N ASP A 66 12.09 15.80 10.31
CA ASP A 66 12.53 17.20 10.33
C ASP A 66 12.37 17.82 8.95
N VAL A 67 11.82 19.03 8.90
CA VAL A 67 11.62 19.79 7.66
C VAL A 67 12.04 21.24 7.83
N CYS A 68 12.54 21.81 6.73
CA CYS A 68 12.82 23.23 6.58
C CYS A 68 12.35 23.66 5.18
N VAL A 69 11.55 24.72 5.13
CA VAL A 69 11.11 25.37 3.88
C VAL A 69 11.75 26.75 3.82
N ILE A 70 12.43 27.04 2.71
CA ILE A 70 13.01 28.37 2.44
C ILE A 70 12.00 29.17 1.62
N TYR A 71 11.66 30.38 2.04
CA TYR A 71 10.71 31.23 1.33
C TYR A 71 11.19 32.69 1.30
N GLU A 72 10.78 33.44 0.28
CA GLU A 72 11.11 34.87 0.16
C GLU A 72 9.97 35.72 0.72
N VAL A 73 10.32 36.78 1.44
CA VAL A 73 9.39 37.85 1.82
C VAL A 73 9.90 39.18 1.30
N SER A 74 8.98 40.01 0.81
CA SER A 74 9.29 41.40 0.45
C SER A 74 9.22 42.26 1.71
N VAL A 75 10.33 42.86 2.11
CA VAL A 75 10.40 43.80 3.23
C VAL A 75 10.57 45.20 2.66
N ALA A 76 9.62 46.08 2.97
CA ALA A 76 9.71 47.50 2.64
C ALA A 76 10.56 48.22 3.69
N ASP A 77 11.58 48.95 3.24
CA ASP A 77 12.46 49.79 4.05
C ASP A 77 12.45 51.20 3.43
N GLY A 78 11.42 51.98 3.78
CA GLY A 78 11.13 53.28 3.14
C GLY A 78 10.68 53.14 1.69
N GLU A 79 11.39 53.80 0.77
CA GLU A 79 11.14 53.73 -0.69
C GLU A 79 11.68 52.45 -1.35
N HIS A 80 12.48 51.65 -0.62
CA HIS A 80 13.10 50.44 -1.17
C HIS A 80 12.36 49.18 -0.73
N THR A 81 12.10 48.27 -1.67
CA THR A 81 11.65 46.91 -1.37
C THR A 81 12.82 45.95 -1.57
N ARG A 82 13.20 45.23 -0.51
CA ARG A 82 14.19 44.14 -0.62
C ARG A 82 13.52 42.79 -0.41
N LYS A 83 14.02 41.77 -1.09
CA LYS A 83 13.64 40.37 -0.86
C LYS A 83 14.54 39.79 0.22
N GLU A 84 13.94 39.27 1.27
CA GLU A 84 14.64 38.54 2.33
C GLU A 84 14.25 37.06 2.28
N GLN A 85 15.24 36.17 2.39
CA GLN A 85 14.99 34.75 2.59
C GLN A 85 14.69 34.47 4.06
N ARG A 86 13.63 33.70 4.30
CA ARG A 86 13.22 33.22 5.62
C ARG A 86 13.10 31.70 5.60
N PHE A 87 13.11 31.14 6.80
CA PHE A 87 13.10 29.70 7.03
C PHE A 87 11.91 29.35 7.91
N ALA A 88 11.13 28.36 7.48
CA ALA A 88 10.08 27.76 8.30
C ALA A 88 10.47 26.32 8.61
N GLU A 89 10.69 26.03 9.90
CA GLU A 89 11.14 24.71 10.37
C GLU A 89 10.03 24.02 11.17
N SER A 90 9.88 22.71 10.97
CA SER A 90 8.98 21.87 11.76
C SER A 90 9.66 20.55 12.07
N GLN A 91 9.39 20.00 13.26
CA GLN A 91 9.90 18.70 13.67
C GLN A 91 8.81 17.89 14.35
N ARG A 92 8.82 16.57 14.15
CA ARG A 92 7.96 15.61 14.86
C ARG A 92 8.79 14.42 15.32
N ASP A 93 8.55 13.98 16.54
CA ASP A 93 9.03 12.68 17.02
C ASP A 93 8.17 11.57 16.37
N ILE A 94 8.82 10.69 15.61
CA ILE A 94 8.22 9.47 15.04
C ILE A 94 8.17 8.38 16.10
N VAL A 95 9.27 8.25 16.85
CA VAL A 95 9.43 7.27 17.92
C VAL A 95 10.31 7.87 19.00
N ARG A 96 9.97 7.59 20.26
CA ARG A 96 10.77 7.93 21.41
C ARG A 96 10.68 6.82 22.45
N MET A 97 11.75 6.07 22.61
CA MET A 97 11.82 4.93 23.51
C MET A 97 12.91 5.12 24.54
N MET A 98 12.63 4.75 25.79
CA MET A 98 13.64 4.65 26.84
C MET A 98 14.26 3.26 26.78
N ILE A 99 15.59 3.22 26.77
CA ILE A 99 16.36 1.98 26.79
C ILE A 99 16.90 1.83 28.22
N PRO A 100 16.49 0.79 28.96
CA PRO A 100 17.00 0.56 30.30
C PRO A 100 18.50 0.26 30.24
N LEU A 101 19.25 0.84 31.17
CA LEU A 101 20.64 0.51 31.42
C LEU A 101 20.70 -0.21 32.77
N GLU A 102 21.38 -1.35 32.80
CA GLU A 102 21.64 -2.09 34.03
C GLU A 102 22.89 -1.52 34.70
N TYR A 103 22.74 -1.00 35.92
CA TYR A 103 23.84 -0.42 36.69
C TYR A 103 24.34 -1.40 37.75
N PRO A 104 25.66 -1.57 37.93
CA PRO A 104 26.21 -2.29 39.07
C PRO A 104 25.91 -1.53 40.36
N ALA A 105 25.68 -2.25 41.47
CA ALA A 105 25.29 -1.65 42.74
C ALA A 105 26.32 -0.64 43.31
N ASP A 106 27.61 -0.82 42.99
CA ASP A 106 28.73 -0.06 43.57
C ASP A 106 29.39 0.90 42.57
N MET A 107 28.63 1.84 42.02
CA MET A 107 29.16 2.89 41.11
C MET A 107 29.93 4.02 41.82
N SER A 108 29.93 4.07 43.15
CA SER A 108 30.46 5.17 43.95
C SER A 108 31.99 5.29 43.98
N ASN A 109 32.72 4.22 43.63
CA ASN A 109 34.18 4.19 43.79
C ASN A 109 34.97 4.88 42.65
N GLY A 110 34.29 5.35 41.61
CA GLY A 110 34.93 5.92 40.42
C GLY A 110 35.69 4.85 39.60
N GLY A 111 35.58 4.90 38.28
CA GLY A 111 36.20 3.90 37.41
C GLY A 111 35.78 4.09 35.96
N ASN A 112 36.29 3.22 35.09
CA ASN A 112 35.77 3.09 33.72
C ASN A 112 34.67 2.03 33.76
N PHE A 113 33.47 2.42 33.37
CA PHE A 113 32.31 1.55 33.37
C PHE A 113 31.83 1.30 31.94
N GLU A 114 31.39 0.08 31.67
CA GLU A 114 30.74 -0.29 30.42
C GLU A 114 29.33 -0.82 30.71
N PHE A 115 28.31 -0.20 30.12
CA PHE A 115 26.92 -0.62 30.28
C PHE A 115 26.41 -1.22 28.98
N PRO A 116 26.22 -2.55 28.90
CA PRO A 116 25.55 -3.14 27.76
C PRO A 116 24.11 -2.65 27.69
N PHE A 117 23.61 -2.48 26.48
CA PHE A 117 22.19 -2.25 26.24
C PHE A 117 21.71 -3.10 25.08
N GLN A 118 20.43 -3.46 25.16
CA GLN A 118 19.72 -4.16 24.09
C GLN A 118 18.30 -3.64 24.02
N PHE A 119 17.81 -3.38 22.80
CA PHE A 119 16.41 -3.03 22.57
C PHE A 119 15.98 -3.47 21.18
N GLN A 120 14.67 -3.58 20.95
CA GLN A 120 14.13 -3.89 19.63
C GLN A 120 13.60 -2.62 18.96
N LEU A 121 13.93 -2.43 17.67
CA LEU A 121 13.33 -1.38 16.86
C LEU A 121 11.85 -1.72 16.59
N PRO A 122 10.93 -0.74 16.63
CA PRO A 122 9.58 -0.97 16.13
C PRO A 122 9.59 -1.43 14.67
N ASN A 123 8.66 -2.33 14.30
CA ASN A 123 8.54 -2.86 12.94
C ASN A 123 8.13 -1.80 11.90
N GLN A 124 7.37 -0.79 12.33
CA GLN A 124 6.74 0.22 11.47
C GLN A 124 7.61 1.47 11.26
N LEU A 125 8.92 1.41 11.53
CA LEU A 125 9.80 2.56 11.33
C LEU A 125 10.04 2.81 9.83
N PRO A 126 9.88 4.06 9.33
CA PRO A 126 10.29 4.39 7.97
C PRO A 126 11.81 4.34 7.79
N SER A 127 12.26 4.21 6.54
CA SER A 127 13.67 4.31 6.19
C SER A 127 14.22 5.71 6.44
N SER A 128 15.44 5.79 6.95
CA SER A 128 16.20 7.03 7.04
C SER A 128 16.43 7.61 5.65
N PHE A 129 16.13 8.89 5.46
CA PHE A 129 16.52 9.62 4.26
C PHE A 129 16.74 11.10 4.55
N HIS A 130 17.48 11.76 3.64
CA HIS A 130 17.61 13.20 3.60
C HIS A 130 17.42 13.66 2.16
N TYR A 131 16.57 14.66 1.97
CA TYR A 131 16.23 15.20 0.68
C TYR A 131 16.36 16.73 0.72
N SER A 132 17.06 17.31 -0.26
CA SER A 132 17.36 18.75 -0.31
C SER A 132 16.83 19.37 -1.60
N GLY A 133 16.24 20.55 -1.48
CA GLY A 133 15.71 21.37 -2.57
C GLY A 133 15.74 22.85 -2.13
N ASN A 134 14.61 23.56 -2.26
CA ASN A 134 14.44 24.89 -1.65
C ASN A 134 14.17 24.77 -0.13
N GLY A 135 15.15 24.23 0.58
CA GLY A 135 15.03 23.73 1.96
C GLY A 135 15.39 22.25 2.03
N TYR A 136 14.88 21.54 3.03
CA TYR A 136 15.10 20.11 3.17
C TYR A 136 13.98 19.40 3.91
N CYS A 137 13.92 18.09 3.73
CA CYS A 137 13.20 17.18 4.59
C CYS A 137 14.05 15.95 4.92
N SER A 138 13.86 15.39 6.11
CA SER A 138 14.60 14.20 6.53
C SER A 138 13.88 13.36 7.56
N ILE A 139 14.11 12.05 7.48
CA ILE A 139 13.81 11.07 8.51
C ILE A 139 15.14 10.61 9.10
N ARG A 140 15.35 10.80 10.41
CA ARG A 140 16.59 10.45 11.09
C ARG A 140 16.36 9.77 12.42
N TYR A 141 17.19 8.79 12.73
CA TYR A 141 17.19 8.09 14.01
C TYR A 141 18.50 8.30 14.74
N LYS A 142 18.42 8.35 16.07
CA LYS A 142 19.59 8.42 16.93
C LYS A 142 19.36 7.76 18.28
N VAL A 143 20.41 7.17 18.84
CA VAL A 143 20.48 6.83 20.25
C VAL A 143 21.11 8.00 20.97
N LYS A 144 20.50 8.44 22.07
CA LYS A 144 20.86 9.64 22.82
C LYS A 144 21.05 9.28 24.29
N LEU A 145 22.27 9.41 24.78
CA LEU A 145 22.62 9.27 26.18
C LEU A 145 22.53 10.64 26.86
N LYS A 146 21.71 10.74 27.89
CA LYS A 146 21.67 11.91 28.77
C LYS A 146 22.29 11.55 30.10
N LEU A 147 23.34 12.28 30.48
CA LEU A 147 24.03 12.12 31.74
C LEU A 147 24.20 13.50 32.40
N ASN A 148 23.40 13.78 33.43
CA ASN A 148 23.35 15.09 34.08
C ASN A 148 23.14 16.24 33.07
N LYS A 149 24.11 17.15 32.94
CA LYS A 149 24.10 18.27 31.97
C LYS A 149 24.73 17.91 30.61
N HIS A 150 25.27 16.71 30.46
CA HIS A 150 25.91 16.24 29.23
C HIS A 150 24.94 15.41 28.40
N GLU A 151 25.02 15.57 27.09
CA GLU A 151 24.22 14.84 26.12
C GLU A 151 25.13 14.36 24.99
N VAL A 152 25.02 13.08 24.66
CA VAL A 152 25.74 12.46 23.54
C VAL A 152 24.71 11.79 22.65
N ASP A 153 24.82 11.99 21.34
CA ASP A 153 23.97 11.31 20.37
C ASP A 153 24.77 10.58 19.29
N HIS A 154 24.21 9.45 18.84
CA HIS A 154 24.76 8.66 17.75
C HIS A 154 23.66 8.36 16.75
N LYS A 155 23.88 8.79 15.51
CA LYS A 155 22.91 8.61 14.42
C LYS A 155 22.94 7.17 13.94
N ILE A 156 21.76 6.62 13.67
CA ILE A 156 21.59 5.27 13.19
C ILE A 156 20.82 5.32 11.87
N PRO A 157 21.38 4.81 10.77
CA PRO A 157 20.61 4.58 9.56
C PRO A 157 19.64 3.41 9.81
N VAL A 158 18.35 3.66 9.61
CA VAL A 158 17.30 2.64 9.69
C VAL A 158 16.75 2.40 8.28
N VAL A 159 16.45 1.16 7.95
CA VAL A 159 15.76 0.73 6.74
C VAL A 159 14.42 0.15 7.19
N ALA A 160 13.32 0.58 6.58
CA ALA A 160 12.00 0.05 6.88
C ALA A 160 11.98 -1.46 6.65
N GLN A 161 11.17 -2.17 7.42
CA GLN A 161 10.99 -3.60 7.22
C GLN A 161 10.45 -3.83 5.80
N PRO A 162 11.07 -4.72 5.01
CA PRO A 162 10.52 -5.08 3.71
C PRO A 162 9.09 -5.63 3.88
N PRO A 163 8.17 -5.30 2.96
CA PRO A 163 6.83 -5.88 2.97
C PRO A 163 6.89 -7.38 2.64
N SER A 164 5.73 -8.03 2.59
CA SER A 164 5.63 -9.38 2.01
C SER A 164 6.16 -9.38 0.58
N SER A 165 6.94 -10.39 0.23
CA SER A 165 7.49 -10.64 -1.12
C SER A 165 6.42 -11.06 -2.14
N GLN A 166 5.15 -11.11 -1.74
CA GLN A 166 4.05 -11.38 -2.67
C GLN A 166 3.78 -10.14 -3.53
N PRO A 167 3.76 -10.28 -4.87
CA PRO A 167 3.51 -9.15 -5.75
C PRO A 167 2.09 -8.61 -5.57
N VAL A 168 1.92 -7.30 -5.76
CA VAL A 168 0.62 -6.62 -5.72
C VAL A 168 0.24 -6.21 -7.15
N PRO A 169 -0.40 -7.09 -7.93
CA PRO A 169 -0.76 -6.78 -9.30
C PRO A 169 -1.80 -5.67 -9.35
N ASN A 170 -1.79 -4.90 -10.44
CA ASN A 170 -2.76 -3.85 -10.69
C ASN A 170 -3.18 -3.81 -12.16
N LEU A 171 -4.38 -4.32 -12.41
CA LEU A 171 -5.05 -4.22 -13.69
C LEU A 171 -5.79 -2.89 -13.77
N VAL A 172 -5.33 -2.03 -14.68
CA VAL A 172 -6.00 -0.78 -15.06
C VAL A 172 -7.05 -1.09 -16.10
N GLU A 173 -8.31 -0.89 -15.74
CA GLU A 173 -9.44 -1.04 -16.66
C GLU A 173 -9.31 -0.11 -17.88
N PRO A 174 -9.84 -0.50 -19.05
CA PRO A 174 -9.89 0.32 -20.25
C PRO A 174 -10.42 1.75 -20.02
N VAL A 175 -9.53 2.74 -20.13
CA VAL A 175 -9.85 4.18 -20.04
C VAL A 175 -9.96 4.77 -21.45
N SER A 176 -11.13 5.32 -21.79
CA SER A 176 -11.37 6.01 -23.06
C SER A 176 -11.11 7.52 -22.95
N THR A 177 -10.22 8.04 -23.80
CA THR A 177 -9.89 9.47 -23.86
C THR A 177 -10.23 10.05 -25.23
N ASN A 178 -11.03 11.13 -25.25
CA ASN A 178 -11.33 11.87 -26.48
C ASN A 178 -10.11 12.67 -26.94
N ILE A 179 -9.72 12.50 -28.21
CA ILE A 179 -8.62 13.22 -28.82
C ILE A 179 -9.16 14.45 -29.55
N ARG A 180 -8.62 15.62 -29.23
CA ARG A 180 -8.98 16.89 -29.88
C ARG A 180 -7.74 17.59 -30.39
N LEU A 181 -7.80 18.11 -31.61
CA LEU A 181 -6.81 19.03 -32.17
C LEU A 181 -7.20 20.48 -31.84
N CYS A 182 -6.23 21.27 -31.37
CA CYS A 182 -6.40 22.68 -31.03
C CYS A 182 -7.68 22.92 -30.22
N CYS A 183 -7.78 22.27 -29.04
CA CYS A 183 -8.91 22.25 -28.08
C CYS A 183 -10.24 21.64 -28.53
N CYS A 184 -10.57 21.74 -29.82
CA CYS A 184 -11.98 21.86 -30.19
C CYS A 184 -12.36 21.01 -31.42
N ILE A 185 -11.40 20.53 -32.20
CA ILE A 185 -11.67 19.68 -33.37
C ILE A 185 -11.55 18.22 -32.94
N PRO A 186 -12.65 17.45 -32.83
CA PRO A 186 -12.59 16.05 -32.44
C PRO A 186 -11.85 15.22 -33.50
N LYS A 187 -10.90 14.41 -33.06
CA LYS A 187 -10.11 13.48 -33.89
C LYS A 187 -10.49 12.02 -33.66
N GLY A 188 -11.32 11.73 -32.66
CA GLY A 188 -11.74 10.39 -32.27
C GLY A 188 -11.40 10.10 -30.81
N LYS A 189 -11.19 8.84 -30.47
CA LYS A 189 -10.86 8.42 -29.10
C LYS A 189 -9.71 7.41 -29.08
N ILE A 190 -8.91 7.42 -28.03
CA ILE A 190 -7.92 6.39 -27.74
C ILE A 190 -8.34 5.70 -26.45
N ILE A 191 -8.32 4.37 -26.44
CA ILE A 191 -8.66 3.56 -25.27
C ILE A 191 -7.39 2.85 -24.81
N ILE A 192 -7.09 2.92 -23.52
CA ILE A 192 -5.87 2.37 -22.92
C ILE A 192 -6.25 1.49 -21.75
N ALA A 193 -5.70 0.28 -21.70
CA ALA A 193 -5.70 -0.62 -20.55
C ALA A 193 -4.26 -1.02 -20.25
N ALA A 194 -3.96 -1.34 -19.00
CA ALA A 194 -2.62 -1.80 -18.63
C ALA A 194 -2.70 -2.82 -17.50
N ASP A 195 -1.76 -3.75 -17.46
CA ASP A 195 -1.55 -4.62 -16.30
C ASP A 195 -0.14 -4.39 -15.78
N VAL A 196 -0.02 -4.26 -14.47
CA VAL A 196 1.23 -4.06 -13.77
C VAL A 196 1.40 -5.25 -12.85
N ASP A 197 2.45 -6.03 -13.06
CA ASP A 197 2.67 -7.28 -12.34
C ASP A 197 2.85 -7.08 -10.83
N ASP A 198 3.59 -6.03 -10.46
CA ASP A 198 3.78 -5.62 -9.08
C ASP A 198 3.83 -4.11 -8.92
N THR A 199 2.92 -3.58 -8.11
CA THR A 199 2.89 -2.16 -7.72
C THR A 199 3.71 -1.86 -6.48
N ARG A 200 4.31 -2.87 -5.83
CA ARG A 200 5.09 -2.75 -4.61
C ARG A 200 6.50 -3.30 -4.82
N VAL A 201 7.42 -2.42 -5.18
CA VAL A 201 8.78 -2.80 -5.58
C VAL A 201 9.86 -2.14 -4.74
N GLY A 202 10.97 -2.84 -4.53
CA GLY A 202 12.17 -2.37 -3.90
C GLY A 202 13.09 -1.56 -4.82
N GLU A 203 14.09 -0.92 -4.23
CA GLU A 203 15.20 -0.35 -5.00
C GLU A 203 15.98 -1.45 -5.75
N GLY A 204 16.24 -1.26 -7.04
CA GLY A 204 16.93 -2.24 -7.89
C GLY A 204 16.02 -3.26 -8.58
N GLU A 205 14.77 -3.40 -8.13
CA GLU A 205 13.79 -4.32 -8.70
C GLU A 205 13.21 -3.78 -10.01
N GLU A 206 12.56 -4.67 -10.76
CA GLU A 206 11.97 -4.40 -12.07
C GLU A 206 10.46 -4.46 -11.99
N ILE A 207 9.78 -3.50 -12.61
CA ILE A 207 8.32 -3.48 -12.81
C ILE A 207 8.05 -3.90 -14.24
N LYS A 208 7.17 -4.89 -14.46
CA LYS A 208 6.69 -5.23 -15.80
C LYS A 208 5.32 -4.59 -16.02
N VAL A 209 5.18 -4.02 -17.21
CA VAL A 209 3.97 -3.30 -17.59
C VAL A 209 3.52 -3.81 -18.95
N ASP A 210 2.35 -4.44 -18.98
CA ASP A 210 1.68 -4.89 -20.19
C ASP A 210 0.65 -3.85 -20.62
N LEU A 211 0.60 -3.54 -21.92
CA LEU A 211 -0.20 -2.46 -22.48
C LEU A 211 -1.19 -2.98 -23.53
N GLY A 212 -2.47 -2.67 -23.32
CA GLY A 212 -3.50 -2.75 -24.33
C GLY A 212 -3.91 -1.36 -24.78
N ILE A 213 -3.83 -1.08 -26.07
CA ILE A 213 -4.25 0.22 -26.60
C ILE A 213 -5.02 0.04 -27.89
N LYS A 214 -6.06 0.85 -28.08
CA LYS A 214 -6.84 0.91 -29.31
C LYS A 214 -7.00 2.35 -29.75
N ASN A 215 -6.37 2.69 -30.88
CA ASN A 215 -6.45 4.01 -31.50
C ASN A 215 -7.67 4.08 -32.43
N ASN A 216 -8.77 4.61 -31.91
CA ASN A 216 -9.99 4.92 -32.69
C ASN A 216 -10.02 6.43 -33.03
N SER A 217 -8.87 6.98 -33.42
CA SER A 217 -8.72 8.38 -33.78
C SER A 217 -7.94 8.52 -35.09
N THR A 218 -8.09 9.68 -35.74
CA THR A 218 -7.28 10.05 -36.90
C THR A 218 -5.95 10.69 -36.52
N ALA A 219 -5.60 10.71 -35.22
CA ALA A 219 -4.32 11.22 -34.75
C ALA A 219 -3.33 10.05 -34.69
N GLU A 220 -2.17 10.24 -35.32
CA GLU A 220 -1.04 9.33 -35.21
C GLU A 220 -0.44 9.39 -33.80
N LEU A 221 0.15 8.29 -33.36
CA LEU A 221 0.88 8.27 -32.09
C LEU A 221 2.36 8.53 -32.40
N GLU A 222 2.96 9.51 -31.74
CA GLU A 222 4.40 9.76 -31.89
C GLU A 222 5.21 8.72 -31.11
N TYR A 223 4.79 8.43 -29.88
CA TYR A 223 5.33 7.37 -29.03
C TYR A 223 4.35 7.03 -27.90
N VAL A 224 4.54 5.86 -27.29
CA VAL A 224 3.91 5.50 -26.03
C VAL A 224 5.01 5.16 -25.04
N GLU A 225 4.98 5.81 -23.89
CA GLU A 225 6.05 5.74 -22.89
C GLU A 225 5.46 5.41 -21.53
N ALA A 226 6.06 4.45 -20.83
CA ALA A 226 5.86 4.25 -19.40
C ALA A 226 6.98 4.90 -18.62
N PHE A 227 6.66 5.67 -17.58
CA PHE A 227 7.68 6.29 -16.73
C PHE A 227 7.25 6.34 -15.26
N ILE A 228 8.23 6.26 -14.37
CA ILE A 228 8.03 6.29 -12.93
C ILE A 228 8.35 7.69 -12.42
N THR A 229 7.40 8.29 -11.71
CA THR A 229 7.56 9.60 -11.06
C THR A 229 7.60 9.45 -9.54
N GLN A 230 8.62 10.02 -8.90
CA GLN A 230 8.66 10.28 -7.46
C GLN A 230 8.26 11.73 -7.16
N LYS A 231 7.27 11.93 -6.30
CA LYS A 231 6.85 13.24 -5.79
C LYS A 231 7.22 13.33 -4.32
N VAL A 232 8.11 14.26 -3.99
CA VAL A 232 8.50 14.58 -2.62
C VAL A 232 7.85 15.92 -2.27
N ALA A 233 7.02 15.95 -1.23
CA ALA A 233 6.43 17.18 -0.73
C ALA A 233 6.72 17.31 0.76
N TRP A 234 7.05 18.53 1.21
CA TRP A 234 7.22 18.82 2.62
C TRP A 234 6.67 20.20 2.97
N HIS A 235 6.25 20.40 4.22
CA HIS A 235 5.68 21.68 4.64
C HIS A 235 5.93 21.99 6.11
N SER A 236 6.00 23.29 6.42
CA SER A 236 6.09 23.84 7.77
C SER A 236 5.11 25.01 7.89
N GLY A 237 4.07 24.82 8.71
CA GLY A 237 2.95 25.78 8.78
C GLY A 237 2.26 25.94 7.42
N ILE A 238 2.18 27.19 6.94
CA ILE A 238 1.57 27.54 5.64
C ILE A 238 2.55 27.38 4.46
N HIS A 239 3.84 27.19 4.72
CA HIS A 239 4.86 27.10 3.68
C HIS A 239 5.02 25.66 3.23
N ARG A 240 4.97 25.43 1.92
CA ARG A 240 5.04 24.09 1.32
C ARG A 240 5.99 24.09 0.15
N GLU A 241 6.79 23.03 0.08
CA GLU A 241 7.61 22.70 -1.06
C GLU A 241 7.18 21.38 -1.68
N LYS A 242 7.42 21.26 -2.98
CA LYS A 242 7.17 20.04 -3.73
C LYS A 242 8.21 19.90 -4.82
N GLU A 243 8.69 18.68 -4.98
CA GLU A 243 9.60 18.32 -6.06
C GLU A 243 9.11 17.05 -6.74
N ARG A 244 9.33 17.01 -8.05
CA ARG A 244 8.94 15.90 -8.91
C ARG A 244 10.18 15.40 -9.62
N ASN A 245 10.53 14.14 -9.41
CA ASN A 245 11.64 13.48 -10.07
C ASN A 245 11.14 12.34 -10.95
N PHE A 246 11.83 12.09 -12.06
CA PHE A 246 11.62 10.92 -12.92
C PHE A 246 12.66 9.87 -12.55
N LEU A 247 12.20 8.66 -12.22
CA LEU A 247 13.07 7.58 -11.75
C LEU A 247 13.51 6.63 -12.86
N ALA A 248 12.58 6.27 -13.74
CA ALA A 248 12.81 5.37 -14.87
C ALA A 248 11.83 5.69 -15.99
N SER A 249 12.20 5.36 -17.21
CA SER A 249 11.31 5.44 -18.39
C SER A 249 11.63 4.34 -19.39
N SER A 250 10.62 3.88 -20.13
CA SER A 250 10.75 2.95 -21.25
C SER A 250 9.65 3.20 -22.27
N ASP A 251 10.01 3.11 -23.55
CA ASP A 251 9.06 3.23 -24.66
C ASP A 251 8.50 1.86 -25.05
N PHE A 252 7.21 1.83 -25.41
CA PHE A 252 6.54 0.66 -25.99
C PHE A 252 6.76 0.63 -27.51
N ASN A 253 6.71 -0.57 -28.09
CA ASN A 253 6.75 -0.70 -29.54
C ASN A 253 5.41 -0.27 -30.16
N LEU A 254 5.48 0.55 -31.23
CA LEU A 254 4.33 1.05 -32.00
C LEU A 254 3.91 0.12 -33.16
N ASP A 255 4.62 -0.98 -33.43
CA ASP A 255 4.39 -1.88 -34.57
C ASP A 255 3.06 -2.68 -34.50
N HIS A 256 2.20 -2.39 -33.53
CA HIS A 256 0.91 -3.05 -33.36
C HIS A 256 -0.18 -2.38 -34.18
N ASP A 257 -0.94 -3.17 -34.95
CA ASP A 257 -2.04 -2.68 -35.80
C ASP A 257 -3.08 -1.85 -35.03
N ASN A 258 -3.26 -2.13 -33.74
CA ASN A 258 -4.21 -1.42 -32.88
C ASN A 258 -3.76 0.00 -32.47
N MET A 259 -2.50 0.37 -32.72
CA MET A 259 -1.95 1.71 -32.43
C MET A 259 -2.03 2.68 -33.61
N ARG A 260 -2.20 2.17 -34.84
CA ARG A 260 -2.18 2.99 -36.06
C ARG A 260 -3.32 4.00 -36.09
N ALA A 261 -3.07 5.18 -36.65
CA ALA A 261 -4.12 6.16 -36.89
C ALA A 261 -5.17 5.58 -37.85
N ARG A 262 -6.44 5.87 -37.57
CA ARG A 262 -7.54 5.53 -38.48
C ARG A 262 -7.66 6.56 -39.57
N SER A 263 -7.89 6.09 -40.79
CA SER A 263 -8.30 6.93 -41.91
C SER A 263 -9.67 7.56 -41.65
N LYS A 264 -9.96 8.67 -42.35
CA LYS A 264 -11.29 9.30 -42.29
C LYS A 264 -12.40 8.35 -42.76
N ASN A 265 -12.10 7.48 -43.72
CA ASN A 265 -13.05 6.51 -44.24
C ASN A 265 -13.38 5.43 -43.19
N GLU A 266 -12.36 4.85 -42.54
CA GLU A 266 -12.57 3.90 -41.42
C GLU A 266 -13.38 4.54 -40.29
N MET A 267 -13.10 5.81 -39.97
CA MET A 267 -13.87 6.55 -38.95
C MET A 267 -15.33 6.77 -39.37
N GLN A 268 -15.60 6.99 -40.65
CA GLN A 268 -16.96 7.14 -41.16
C GLN A 268 -17.69 5.80 -41.19
N GLU A 269 -17.02 4.71 -41.57
CA GLU A 269 -17.56 3.35 -41.52
C GLU A 269 -17.93 2.96 -40.09
N MET A 270 -17.05 3.18 -39.11
CA MET A 270 -17.37 2.93 -37.70
C MET A 270 -18.59 3.71 -37.22
N LYS A 271 -18.76 4.98 -37.64
CA LYS A 271 -19.96 5.77 -37.33
C LYS A 271 -21.22 5.21 -37.99
N ASN A 272 -21.11 4.77 -39.24
CA ASN A 272 -22.23 4.16 -39.97
C ASN A 272 -22.65 2.85 -39.31
N THR A 273 -21.70 1.98 -38.96
CA THR A 273 -21.94 0.72 -38.23
C THR A 273 -22.57 1.00 -36.87
N ALA A 274 -22.05 1.96 -36.10
CA ALA A 274 -22.62 2.36 -34.81
C ALA A 274 -24.03 2.97 -34.93
N THR A 275 -24.39 3.52 -36.09
CA THR A 275 -25.74 4.04 -36.36
C THR A 275 -26.70 2.91 -36.72
N MET A 276 -26.22 1.90 -37.46
CA MET A 276 -27.01 0.71 -37.83
C MET A 276 -27.27 -0.23 -36.65
N VAL A 277 -26.33 -0.38 -35.72
CA VAL A 277 -26.50 -1.23 -34.52
C VAL A 277 -27.49 -0.63 -33.50
N GLY A 278 -27.89 0.63 -33.70
CA GLY A 278 -29.23 1.06 -33.35
C GLY A 278 -29.40 1.86 -32.07
N ASN A 279 -30.43 2.70 -32.12
CA ASN A 279 -30.99 3.49 -31.02
C ASN A 279 -31.56 2.67 -29.85
N ALA A 280 -31.46 1.33 -29.88
CA ALA A 280 -32.05 0.46 -28.87
C ALA A 280 -31.24 0.38 -27.56
N ASP A 281 -29.93 0.65 -27.60
CA ASP A 281 -29.02 0.43 -26.44
C ASP A 281 -28.26 1.69 -25.98
N ARG A 282 -28.57 2.85 -26.56
CA ARG A 282 -27.94 4.13 -26.21
C ARG A 282 -28.29 4.66 -24.81
N SER A 283 -29.20 4.01 -24.08
CA SER A 283 -29.62 4.39 -22.74
C SER A 283 -28.69 3.93 -21.62
N ARG A 284 -27.67 3.09 -21.90
CA ARG A 284 -26.80 2.51 -20.84
C ARG A 284 -25.49 3.23 -20.55
N GLY A 285 -25.17 4.33 -21.24
CA GLY A 285 -24.08 5.24 -20.84
C GLY A 285 -22.66 4.65 -20.79
N LEU A 286 -22.46 3.39 -21.22
CA LEU A 286 -21.15 2.75 -21.32
C LEU A 286 -20.61 2.96 -22.74
N ASP A 287 -19.68 3.90 -22.87
CA ASP A 287 -19.07 4.33 -24.15
C ASP A 287 -18.14 3.28 -24.82
N LEU A 288 -18.04 2.07 -24.26
CA LEU A 288 -17.19 0.97 -24.71
C LEU A 288 -18.08 -0.23 -25.04
N SER A 289 -17.94 -0.80 -26.25
CA SER A 289 -18.57 -2.09 -26.52
C SER A 289 -17.87 -3.18 -25.71
N ASP A 290 -18.64 -4.13 -25.18
CA ASP A 290 -18.10 -5.29 -24.44
C ASP A 290 -17.00 -6.01 -25.24
N ASP A 291 -17.13 -6.08 -26.56
CA ASP A 291 -16.12 -6.68 -27.44
C ASP A 291 -14.80 -5.90 -27.41
N THR A 292 -14.85 -4.56 -27.43
CA THR A 292 -13.64 -3.73 -27.36
C THR A 292 -12.97 -3.87 -26.00
N PHE A 293 -13.76 -3.99 -24.94
CA PHE A 293 -13.26 -4.21 -23.59
C PHE A 293 -12.55 -5.57 -23.48
N ARG A 294 -13.18 -6.64 -23.97
CA ARG A 294 -12.62 -8.00 -23.99
C ARG A 294 -11.36 -8.08 -24.85
N GLU A 295 -11.36 -7.47 -26.03
CA GLU A 295 -10.20 -7.42 -26.93
C GLU A 295 -9.00 -6.74 -26.26
N LEU A 296 -9.22 -5.59 -25.60
CA LEU A 296 -8.16 -4.87 -24.90
C LEU A 296 -7.60 -5.68 -23.72
N LEU A 297 -8.46 -6.29 -22.91
CA LEU A 297 -8.00 -7.12 -21.81
C LEU A 297 -7.29 -8.38 -22.29
N ALA A 298 -7.71 -8.96 -23.41
CA ALA A 298 -6.99 -10.07 -24.03
C ALA A 298 -5.60 -9.63 -24.50
N ALA A 299 -5.48 -8.46 -25.15
CA ALA A 299 -4.19 -7.91 -25.58
C ALA A 299 -3.23 -7.63 -24.42
N VAL A 300 -3.75 -7.12 -23.29
CA VAL A 300 -2.98 -6.94 -22.05
C VAL A 300 -2.50 -8.29 -21.52
N LYS A 301 -3.40 -9.28 -21.38
CA LYS A 301 -3.08 -10.60 -20.82
C LYS A 301 -2.12 -11.42 -21.69
N ASP A 302 -2.14 -11.22 -22.99
CA ASP A 302 -1.22 -11.87 -23.92
C ASP A 302 0.22 -11.34 -23.78
N GLY A 303 0.40 -10.14 -23.20
CA GLY A 303 1.72 -9.54 -22.98
C GLY A 303 2.47 -9.20 -24.28
N SER A 304 1.73 -8.99 -25.37
CA SER A 304 2.28 -8.72 -26.71
C SER A 304 2.93 -7.34 -26.83
N ASN A 305 2.60 -6.41 -25.94
CA ASN A 305 3.24 -5.11 -25.83
C ASN A 305 3.61 -4.81 -24.38
N LYS A 306 4.88 -5.05 -24.04
CA LYS A 306 5.36 -4.97 -22.67
C LYS A 306 6.65 -4.19 -22.57
N VAL A 307 6.85 -3.54 -21.43
CA VAL A 307 8.10 -2.87 -21.06
C VAL A 307 8.51 -3.26 -19.65
N ILE A 308 9.80 -3.15 -19.37
CA ILE A 308 10.38 -3.41 -18.06
C ILE A 308 11.03 -2.12 -17.56
N LEU A 309 10.65 -1.69 -16.37
CA LEU A 309 11.17 -0.47 -15.74
C LEU A 309 11.96 -0.86 -14.49
N LYS A 310 13.27 -0.57 -14.48
CA LYS A 310 14.11 -0.84 -13.31
C LYS A 310 14.10 0.34 -12.34
N ILE A 311 13.80 0.09 -11.07
CA ILE A 311 13.95 1.09 -10.00
C ILE A 311 15.44 1.31 -9.74
N PRO A 312 15.94 2.56 -9.77
CA PRO A 312 17.34 2.84 -9.50
C PRO A 312 17.72 2.46 -8.06
N ASP A 313 18.76 1.64 -7.92
CA ASP A 313 19.33 1.16 -6.65
C ASP A 313 20.28 2.16 -5.97
N SER A 314 20.67 3.18 -6.72
CA SER A 314 21.72 4.12 -6.37
C SER A 314 21.36 5.52 -6.87
N LYS A 315 22.22 6.49 -6.56
CA LYS A 315 22.08 7.83 -7.11
C LYS A 315 22.37 7.78 -8.60
N PHE A 316 21.43 8.24 -9.41
CA PHE A 316 21.60 8.40 -10.84
C PHE A 316 21.34 9.86 -11.23
N GLU A 317 21.96 10.29 -12.32
CA GLU A 317 21.73 11.61 -12.88
C GLU A 317 20.47 11.55 -13.75
N ASN A 318 19.50 12.40 -13.48
CA ASN A 318 18.29 12.50 -14.28
C ASN A 318 18.56 13.30 -15.58
N HIS A 319 17.56 13.43 -16.45
CA HIS A 319 17.68 14.18 -17.70
C HIS A 319 17.97 15.69 -17.51
N ASP A 320 17.75 16.23 -16.32
CA ASP A 320 18.07 17.62 -15.96
C ASP A 320 19.50 17.77 -15.37
N GLY A 321 20.29 16.70 -15.33
CA GLY A 321 21.62 16.69 -14.72
C GLY A 321 21.60 16.67 -13.18
N LYS A 322 20.45 16.43 -12.56
CA LYS A 322 20.28 16.35 -11.11
C LYS A 322 20.43 14.91 -10.64
N TYR A 323 21.27 14.72 -9.63
CA TYR A 323 21.37 13.43 -8.93
C TYR A 323 20.12 13.16 -8.10
N VAL A 324 19.38 12.13 -8.50
CA VAL A 324 18.16 11.66 -7.85
C VAL A 324 18.41 10.26 -7.29
N ARG A 325 17.73 9.94 -6.19
CA ARG A 325 17.65 8.59 -5.65
C ARG A 325 16.18 8.24 -5.43
N ALA A 326 15.82 6.98 -5.67
CA ALA A 326 14.54 6.45 -5.23
C ALA A 326 14.48 6.50 -3.69
N LEU A 327 13.40 7.09 -3.17
CA LEU A 327 13.08 7.10 -1.75
C LEU A 327 11.94 6.11 -1.52
N ASN A 328 11.91 5.48 -0.35
CA ASN A 328 10.75 4.69 0.05
C ASN A 328 9.49 5.58 0.08
N THR A 329 8.35 5.01 -0.32
CA THR A 329 7.04 5.64 -0.15
C THR A 329 6.81 5.90 1.33
N TYR A 330 6.39 7.11 1.66
CA TYR A 330 6.22 7.57 3.03
C TYR A 330 5.12 8.64 3.10
N ASP A 331 4.20 8.50 4.05
CA ASP A 331 3.14 9.49 4.28
C ASP A 331 3.18 9.96 5.75
N GLY A 332 4.07 10.92 6.01
CA GLY A 332 4.28 11.52 7.31
C GLY A 332 3.40 12.73 7.58
N LYS A 333 3.64 13.42 8.70
CA LYS A 333 2.89 14.63 9.04
C LYS A 333 3.40 15.84 8.27
N TYR A 334 4.72 15.92 8.08
CA TYR A 334 5.37 17.05 7.42
C TYR A 334 5.97 16.68 6.08
N VAL A 335 6.20 15.39 5.82
CA VAL A 335 6.83 14.90 4.59
C VAL A 335 5.97 13.82 3.96
N THR A 336 5.78 13.92 2.65
CA THR A 336 5.08 12.93 1.83
C THR A 336 5.96 12.57 0.64
N VAL A 337 6.20 11.28 0.43
CA VAL A 337 6.88 10.70 -0.72
C VAL A 337 5.90 9.75 -1.41
N LYS A 338 5.48 10.09 -2.63
CA LYS A 338 4.53 9.30 -3.42
C LYS A 338 5.11 8.93 -4.78
N HIS A 339 4.81 7.73 -5.24
CA HIS A 339 5.29 7.21 -6.51
C HIS A 339 4.12 6.86 -7.41
N HIS A 340 4.28 7.09 -8.70
CA HIS A 340 3.29 6.73 -9.69
C HIS A 340 4.00 6.22 -10.94
N LEU A 341 3.54 5.10 -11.47
CA LEU A 341 3.75 4.73 -12.85
C LEU A 341 2.78 5.54 -13.70
N SER A 342 3.27 6.15 -14.77
CA SER A 342 2.43 6.84 -15.75
C SER A 342 2.69 6.26 -17.12
N ILE A 343 1.62 5.90 -17.82
CA ILE A 343 1.69 5.49 -19.24
C ILE A 343 1.09 6.64 -20.04
N ARG A 344 1.93 7.26 -20.87
CA ARG A 344 1.58 8.45 -21.65
C ARG A 344 1.62 8.10 -23.13
N VAL A 345 0.52 8.42 -23.80
CA VAL A 345 0.43 8.34 -25.26
C VAL A 345 0.68 9.74 -25.82
N LYS A 346 1.78 9.90 -26.53
CA LYS A 346 2.13 11.15 -27.19
C LYS A 346 1.45 11.22 -28.56
N THR A 347 0.72 12.28 -28.81
CA THR A 347 0.12 12.60 -30.11
C THR A 347 0.74 13.90 -30.68
N PRO A 348 0.57 14.16 -32.00
CA PRO A 348 1.07 15.36 -32.66
C PRO A 348 0.75 16.66 -31.96
N PHE A 349 1.63 17.64 -32.11
CA PHE A 349 1.49 18.97 -31.51
C PHE A 349 0.06 19.54 -31.66
N GLY A 350 -0.46 20.07 -30.54
CA GLY A 350 -1.82 20.61 -30.47
C GLY A 350 -2.92 19.56 -30.26
N SER A 351 -2.58 18.25 -30.21
CA SER A 351 -3.52 17.18 -29.87
C SER A 351 -3.46 16.79 -28.40
N THR A 352 -4.55 16.20 -27.89
CA THR A 352 -4.64 15.65 -26.52
C THR A 352 -3.67 14.48 -26.33
N ASN A 353 -2.92 14.44 -25.22
CA ASN A 353 -2.07 13.32 -24.84
C ASN A 353 -2.74 12.51 -23.72
N PRO A 354 -3.37 11.36 -24.01
CA PRO A 354 -3.90 10.47 -22.99
C PRO A 354 -2.82 10.06 -21.98
N THR A 355 -3.20 9.91 -20.72
CA THR A 355 -2.29 9.41 -19.68
C THR A 355 -3.06 8.65 -18.62
N ILE A 356 -2.63 7.43 -18.33
CA ILE A 356 -3.09 6.66 -17.17
C ILE A 356 -2.03 6.71 -16.07
N LYS A 357 -2.45 6.58 -14.81
CA LYS A 357 -1.57 6.62 -13.64
C LYS A 357 -1.89 5.46 -12.72
N VAL A 358 -0.87 4.68 -12.38
CA VAL A 358 -0.95 3.58 -11.42
C VAL A 358 -0.17 3.99 -10.17
N PRO A 359 -0.78 3.95 -8.97
CA PRO A 359 -0.05 4.21 -7.74
C PRO A 359 1.02 3.13 -7.54
N LEU A 360 2.22 3.55 -7.13
CA LEU A 360 3.30 2.63 -6.78
C LEU A 360 3.72 2.83 -5.33
N GLN A 361 4.16 1.74 -4.70
CA GLN A 361 4.80 1.74 -3.41
C GLN A 361 6.25 1.30 -3.57
N ILE A 362 7.19 2.23 -3.45
CA ILE A 362 8.61 1.88 -3.38
C ILE A 362 8.95 1.53 -1.94
N VAL A 363 9.44 0.32 -1.72
CA VAL A 363 9.73 -0.23 -0.39
C VAL A 363 11.24 -0.45 -0.20
N SER A 364 11.62 -0.80 1.03
CA SER A 364 12.98 -1.28 1.26
C SER A 364 13.17 -2.60 0.51
N PRO A 365 14.30 -2.80 -0.19
CA PRO A 365 14.55 -4.09 -0.83
C PRO A 365 14.56 -5.19 0.23
N ASP A 366 14.01 -6.35 -0.11
CA ASP A 366 14.33 -7.58 0.60
C ASP A 366 15.85 -7.67 0.63
N SER A 367 16.43 -7.83 1.82
CA SER A 367 17.87 -7.72 1.98
C SER A 367 18.53 -8.78 1.10
N VAL A 368 19.08 -8.36 -0.04
CA VAL A 368 19.81 -9.21 -1.00
C VAL A 368 21.08 -9.66 -0.30
N GLY A 369 20.97 -10.71 0.51
CA GLY A 369 21.98 -10.96 1.53
C GLY A 369 21.77 -12.22 2.36
N ASP A 370 21.15 -13.27 1.81
CA ASP A 370 21.67 -14.63 2.00
C ASP A 370 21.19 -15.56 0.86
N PRO A 371 21.96 -15.74 -0.23
CA PRO A 371 21.60 -16.64 -1.34
C PRO A 371 21.58 -18.14 -0.97
N SER A 372 21.56 -18.49 0.32
CA SER A 372 21.63 -19.87 0.82
C SER A 372 20.42 -20.35 1.63
N HIS A 373 19.41 -19.52 1.88
CA HIS A 373 18.28 -19.91 2.72
C HIS A 373 16.97 -20.02 1.92
N SER A 374 16.79 -21.14 1.23
CA SER A 374 15.45 -21.68 0.96
C SER A 374 14.71 -21.81 2.30
N HIS A 375 13.47 -21.34 2.37
CA HIS A 375 12.57 -21.53 3.50
C HIS A 375 12.45 -23.02 3.88
N GLN A 376 13.35 -23.49 4.75
CA GLN A 376 13.13 -24.69 5.53
C GLN A 376 12.16 -24.27 6.63
N GLU A 377 10.94 -24.80 6.56
CA GLU A 377 9.95 -24.74 7.62
C GLU A 377 10.65 -24.97 8.97
N PRO A 378 10.40 -24.11 9.99
CA PRO A 378 11.18 -24.11 11.21
C PRO A 378 11.15 -25.50 11.85
N ALA A 379 12.29 -26.19 11.83
CA ALA A 379 12.50 -27.34 12.68
C ALA A 379 12.14 -26.91 14.10
N MET A 380 11.19 -27.64 14.70
CA MET A 380 10.78 -27.44 16.09
C MET A 380 12.03 -27.22 16.94
N PRO A 381 12.05 -26.23 17.85
CA PRO A 381 13.15 -26.10 18.79
C PRO A 381 13.35 -27.46 19.49
N PRO A 382 14.61 -27.90 19.72
CA PRO A 382 14.82 -29.07 20.55
C PRO A 382 14.08 -28.84 21.86
N ASN A 383 13.23 -29.81 22.23
CA ASN A 383 12.45 -29.75 23.47
C ASN A 383 13.35 -29.26 24.61
N PRO A 384 12.92 -28.28 25.41
CA PRO A 384 13.68 -27.85 26.57
C PRO A 384 13.95 -29.09 27.42
N VAL A 385 15.22 -29.39 27.66
CA VAL A 385 15.63 -30.41 28.60
C VAL A 385 15.02 -30.02 29.95
N ALA A 386 14.09 -30.85 30.43
CA ALA A 386 13.43 -30.62 31.71
C ALA A 386 14.50 -30.51 32.81
N PRO A 387 14.35 -29.58 33.78
CA PRO A 387 15.25 -29.49 34.92
C PRO A 387 15.27 -30.84 35.67
N PRO A 388 16.42 -31.25 36.23
CA PRO A 388 16.51 -32.50 36.98
C PRO A 388 15.50 -32.47 38.13
N HIS A 389 14.65 -33.49 38.20
CA HIS A 389 13.73 -33.67 39.32
C HIS A 389 14.50 -33.81 40.63
N PRO A 390 14.01 -33.24 41.74
CA PRO A 390 14.54 -33.52 43.07
C PRO A 390 14.47 -35.03 43.37
N GLU A 391 15.51 -35.57 44.00
CA GLU A 391 15.54 -36.97 44.47
C GLU A 391 14.29 -37.31 45.29
N GLY A 392 13.48 -38.28 44.81
CA GLY A 392 12.37 -38.86 45.58
C GLY A 392 10.99 -38.89 44.91
N TRP A 393 10.83 -38.48 43.65
CA TRP A 393 9.55 -38.63 42.93
C TRP A 393 9.47 -39.94 42.11
N TYR A 394 8.69 -40.90 42.59
CA TYR A 394 8.34 -42.13 41.86
C TYR A 394 7.12 -41.87 40.97
N ALA A 395 7.27 -42.11 39.67
CA ALA A 395 6.27 -41.89 38.64
C ALA A 395 5.61 -43.22 38.21
N ASP A 396 4.95 -43.90 39.13
CA ASP A 396 4.01 -44.96 38.79
C ASP A 396 2.60 -44.43 39.05
N ASN A 397 1.82 -44.25 37.98
CA ASN A 397 0.42 -43.78 37.89
C ASN A 397 0.21 -42.32 37.47
N VAL A 398 0.52 -41.99 36.21
CA VAL A 398 -0.24 -40.96 35.48
C VAL A 398 -0.48 -41.42 34.04
N THR A 399 -1.73 -41.73 33.72
CA THR A 399 -2.20 -42.04 32.36
C THR A 399 -2.59 -40.73 31.68
N SER A 400 -1.87 -40.31 30.64
CA SER A 400 -2.24 -39.15 29.82
C SER A 400 -2.89 -39.58 28.52
N VAL A 401 -4.05 -38.97 28.24
CA VAL A 401 -4.88 -39.16 27.05
C VAL A 401 -4.32 -38.31 25.91
N VAL A 402 -4.11 -38.91 24.74
CA VAL A 402 -3.65 -38.24 23.51
C VAL A 402 -4.85 -37.59 22.80
N PRO A 403 -4.83 -36.29 22.47
CA PRO A 403 -5.78 -35.72 21.53
C PRO A 403 -5.30 -35.94 20.09
N SER A 404 -6.19 -36.48 19.27
CA SER A 404 -6.05 -36.68 17.82
C SER A 404 -6.02 -35.35 17.06
N ALA A 405 -5.10 -35.25 16.09
CA ALA A 405 -4.92 -34.11 15.20
C ALA A 405 -6.07 -33.96 14.18
N PRO A 406 -6.45 -32.73 13.78
CA PRO A 406 -7.36 -32.50 12.66
C PRO A 406 -6.63 -32.61 11.32
N SER A 407 -7.22 -33.38 10.39
CA SER A 407 -6.79 -33.55 9.00
C SER A 407 -7.07 -32.30 8.16
N LEU A 408 -6.03 -31.72 7.55
CA LEU A 408 -6.16 -30.67 6.54
C LEU A 408 -6.15 -31.29 5.14
N HIS A 409 -7.30 -31.35 4.49
CA HIS A 409 -7.42 -31.58 3.05
C HIS A 409 -7.78 -30.26 2.36
N ASN A 410 -6.93 -29.81 1.43
CA ASN A 410 -7.30 -29.33 0.08
C ASN A 410 -6.13 -28.55 -0.53
N THR A 411 -5.34 -29.24 -1.36
CA THR A 411 -4.40 -28.64 -2.29
C THR A 411 -5.09 -28.57 -3.64
N ILE A 412 -5.41 -27.35 -4.12
CA ILE A 412 -5.84 -27.14 -5.50
C ILE A 412 -4.58 -26.98 -6.33
N SER A 413 -4.25 -28.02 -7.09
CA SER A 413 -3.21 -28.04 -8.12
C SER A 413 -3.81 -27.52 -9.43
N TYR A 414 -3.24 -26.45 -9.97
CA TYR A 414 -3.49 -26.00 -11.35
C TYR A 414 -2.31 -26.46 -12.20
N GLY A 415 -2.52 -27.52 -12.98
CA GLY A 415 -1.61 -27.98 -14.03
C GLY A 415 -2.18 -27.58 -15.39
N GLY A 416 -1.47 -26.72 -16.12
CA GLY A 416 -1.70 -26.50 -17.55
C GLY A 416 -0.81 -27.47 -18.32
N ASP A 417 -1.42 -28.49 -18.93
CA ASP A 417 -0.75 -29.44 -19.80
C ASP A 417 -0.71 -28.88 -21.23
N VAL A 418 0.45 -28.95 -21.88
CA VAL A 418 0.65 -28.53 -23.27
C VAL A 418 0.38 -29.74 -24.15
N VAL A 419 -0.76 -29.77 -24.84
CA VAL A 419 -1.07 -30.82 -25.82
C VAL A 419 -0.92 -30.27 -27.24
N ASP A 420 -0.09 -30.98 -27.99
CA ASP A 420 0.22 -30.77 -29.39
C ASP A 420 -0.98 -31.08 -30.31
N SER A 421 -0.94 -30.42 -31.44
CA SER A 421 -1.92 -30.26 -32.50
C SER A 421 -2.53 -31.54 -33.09
N LYS A 422 -3.83 -31.41 -33.43
CA LYS A 422 -4.69 -32.25 -34.30
C LYS A 422 -5.57 -33.30 -33.60
N GLN A 423 -6.56 -32.84 -32.86
CA GLN A 423 -7.83 -33.57 -32.69
C GLN A 423 -8.97 -32.58 -32.48
N GLU A 424 -10.05 -32.66 -33.26
CA GLU A 424 -11.28 -31.92 -33.01
C GLU A 424 -11.89 -32.42 -31.70
N VAL A 425 -11.73 -31.64 -30.64
CA VAL A 425 -12.41 -31.88 -29.37
C VAL A 425 -13.78 -31.22 -29.46
N ALA A 426 -14.83 -32.03 -29.52
CA ALA A 426 -16.19 -31.57 -29.28
C ALA A 426 -16.27 -31.00 -27.86
N PHE A 427 -16.49 -29.70 -27.75
CA PHE A 427 -16.86 -29.09 -26.48
C PHE A 427 -18.27 -29.56 -26.12
N ASP A 428 -18.37 -30.47 -25.15
CA ASP A 428 -19.62 -30.74 -24.44
C ASP A 428 -20.03 -29.46 -23.69
N LEU A 429 -20.75 -28.58 -24.38
CA LEU A 429 -21.51 -27.51 -23.75
C LEU A 429 -22.49 -28.19 -22.78
N PRO A 430 -22.52 -27.80 -21.50
CA PRO A 430 -23.52 -28.33 -20.58
C PRO A 430 -24.90 -28.08 -21.21
N PRO A 431 -25.79 -29.08 -21.19
CA PRO A 431 -27.08 -28.97 -21.86
C PRO A 431 -27.78 -27.72 -21.37
N THR A 432 -28.09 -26.82 -22.29
CA THR A 432 -29.03 -25.71 -22.11
C THR A 432 -30.42 -26.29 -21.90
N GLY A 433 -30.61 -26.97 -20.78
CA GLY A 433 -31.90 -27.41 -20.31
C GLY A 433 -32.68 -26.17 -19.91
N GLY A 434 -33.78 -25.90 -20.60
CA GLY A 434 -34.74 -24.84 -20.30
C GLY A 434 -35.51 -25.06 -19.00
N GLY A 435 -34.81 -25.37 -17.91
CA GLY A 435 -35.36 -25.36 -16.57
C GLY A 435 -35.63 -23.92 -16.15
N SER A 436 -36.77 -23.71 -15.47
CA SER A 436 -37.04 -22.44 -14.80
C SER A 436 -35.86 -22.09 -13.87
N PRO A 437 -35.40 -20.83 -13.83
CA PRO A 437 -34.35 -20.43 -12.91
C PRO A 437 -34.74 -20.82 -11.48
N THR A 438 -33.80 -21.43 -10.75
CA THR A 438 -33.94 -21.74 -9.34
C THR A 438 -33.49 -20.54 -8.52
N TYR A 439 -34.38 -20.00 -7.68
CA TYR A 439 -34.11 -18.84 -6.84
C TYR A 439 -33.72 -19.31 -5.43
N ASP A 440 -32.47 -19.74 -5.29
CA ASP A 440 -31.88 -20.16 -4.02
C ASP A 440 -30.49 -19.54 -3.80
N TYR A 441 -29.96 -19.68 -2.57
CA TYR A 441 -28.66 -19.10 -2.22
C TYR A 441 -27.48 -19.63 -3.06
N PRO A 442 -27.37 -20.95 -3.34
CA PRO A 442 -26.33 -21.45 -4.24
C PRO A 442 -26.39 -20.83 -5.65
N SER A 443 -27.59 -20.64 -6.20
CA SER A 443 -27.78 -19.99 -7.50
C SER A 443 -27.42 -18.51 -7.43
N LEU A 444 -27.75 -17.80 -6.33
CA LEU A 444 -27.32 -16.41 -6.10
C LEU A 444 -25.79 -16.29 -6.14
N LEU A 445 -25.10 -17.19 -5.44
CA LEU A 445 -23.64 -17.16 -5.37
C LEU A 445 -23.01 -17.42 -6.74
N LYS A 446 -23.59 -18.32 -7.55
CA LYS A 446 -23.16 -18.58 -8.92
C LYS A 446 -23.35 -17.37 -9.83
N GLU A 447 -24.49 -16.70 -9.74
CA GLU A 447 -24.77 -15.46 -10.48
C GLU A 447 -23.77 -14.35 -10.12
N ILE A 448 -23.47 -14.18 -8.84
CA ILE A 448 -22.50 -13.21 -8.34
C ILE A 448 -21.08 -13.52 -8.83
N GLN A 449 -20.64 -14.78 -8.72
CA GLN A 449 -19.30 -15.23 -9.17
C GLN A 449 -19.08 -15.05 -10.67
N SER A 450 -20.16 -15.16 -11.46
CA SER A 450 -20.09 -14.99 -12.91
C SER A 450 -20.04 -13.52 -13.36
N SER A 451 -20.27 -12.56 -12.47
CA SER A 451 -20.34 -11.14 -12.80
C SER A 451 -18.99 -10.44 -12.66
N LEU A 452 -18.68 -9.57 -13.62
CA LEU A 452 -17.51 -8.67 -13.55
C LEU A 452 -17.71 -7.54 -12.53
N SER A 453 -18.95 -7.07 -12.36
CA SER A 453 -19.31 -6.06 -11.37
C SER A 453 -20.39 -6.60 -10.46
N ILE A 454 -20.00 -6.98 -9.25
CA ILE A 454 -20.93 -7.54 -8.25
C ILE A 454 -21.93 -6.48 -7.79
N ARG A 455 -21.49 -5.22 -7.65
CA ARG A 455 -22.35 -4.09 -7.29
C ARG A 455 -23.52 -3.93 -8.25
N THR A 456 -23.24 -3.81 -9.55
CA THR A 456 -24.29 -3.63 -10.57
C THR A 456 -25.18 -4.87 -10.66
N LYS A 457 -24.58 -6.07 -10.60
CA LYS A 457 -25.33 -7.32 -10.63
C LYS A 457 -26.30 -7.45 -9.45
N LEU A 458 -25.88 -7.13 -8.22
CA LEU A 458 -26.77 -7.14 -7.05
C LEU A 458 -27.92 -6.15 -7.21
N GLN A 459 -27.66 -4.94 -7.72
CA GLN A 459 -28.72 -3.97 -8.00
C GLN A 459 -29.73 -4.47 -9.04
N ASP A 460 -29.28 -5.22 -10.04
CA ASP A 460 -30.16 -5.83 -11.04
C ASP A 460 -30.95 -7.00 -10.45
N LEU A 461 -30.31 -7.86 -9.64
CA LEU A 461 -30.98 -8.96 -8.94
C LEU A 461 -32.05 -8.44 -7.98
N LEU A 462 -31.82 -7.31 -7.30
CA LEU A 462 -32.79 -6.70 -6.40
C LEU A 462 -34.05 -6.13 -7.09
N LYS A 463 -34.05 -6.00 -8.43
CA LYS A 463 -35.25 -5.64 -9.21
C LYS A 463 -36.19 -6.84 -9.40
N ASP A 464 -35.67 -8.06 -9.26
CA ASP A 464 -36.45 -9.30 -9.30
C ASP A 464 -36.90 -9.65 -7.87
N ASN A 465 -38.22 -9.83 -7.68
CA ASN A 465 -38.80 -10.10 -6.37
C ASN A 465 -38.35 -11.45 -5.80
N GLU A 466 -38.07 -12.44 -6.65
CA GLU A 466 -37.67 -13.78 -6.20
C GLU A 466 -36.23 -13.74 -5.68
N TRP A 467 -35.32 -13.07 -6.39
CA TRP A 467 -33.96 -12.82 -5.89
C TRP A 467 -33.93 -11.94 -4.64
N LYS A 468 -34.77 -10.90 -4.61
CA LYS A 468 -34.89 -10.04 -3.44
C LYS A 468 -35.30 -10.83 -2.20
N ALA A 469 -36.21 -11.80 -2.32
CA ALA A 469 -36.59 -12.66 -1.20
C ALA A 469 -35.41 -13.50 -0.68
N VAL A 470 -34.58 -14.04 -1.58
CA VAL A 470 -33.34 -14.76 -1.20
C VAL A 470 -32.36 -13.82 -0.47
N ILE A 471 -32.17 -12.60 -0.98
CA ILE A 471 -31.23 -11.62 -0.39
C ILE A 471 -31.73 -11.12 0.98
N ILE A 472 -33.03 -10.89 1.15
CA ILE A 472 -33.64 -10.50 2.44
C ILE A 472 -33.36 -11.55 3.52
N ALA A 473 -33.36 -12.83 3.14
CA ALA A 473 -33.20 -13.98 4.04
C ALA A 473 -31.74 -14.41 4.27
N LEU A 474 -30.75 -13.64 3.82
CA LEU A 474 -29.34 -13.99 4.03
C LEU A 474 -29.00 -14.06 5.50
N MET A 475 -28.30 -15.14 5.88
CA MET A 475 -27.66 -15.29 7.20
C MET A 475 -26.29 -14.58 7.24
N PRO A 476 -25.73 -14.30 8.43
CA PRO A 476 -24.43 -13.63 8.54
C PRO A 476 -23.30 -14.34 7.79
N GLU A 477 -23.24 -15.66 7.84
CA GLU A 477 -22.22 -16.45 7.15
C GLU A 477 -22.37 -16.34 5.62
N GLN A 478 -23.62 -16.37 5.14
CA GLN A 478 -23.94 -16.24 3.73
C GLN A 478 -23.63 -14.85 3.19
N PHE A 479 -23.83 -13.82 4.02
CA PHE A 479 -23.44 -12.44 3.72
C PHE A 479 -21.93 -12.34 3.52
N LEU A 480 -21.14 -12.90 4.43
CA LEU A 480 -19.67 -12.88 4.34
C LEU A 480 -19.16 -13.68 3.15
N GLU A 481 -19.79 -14.82 2.84
CA GLU A 481 -19.41 -15.61 1.66
C GLU A 481 -19.66 -14.84 0.35
N ILE A 482 -20.70 -14.02 0.27
CA ILE A 482 -20.88 -13.08 -0.86
C ILE A 482 -19.76 -12.05 -0.91
N LEU A 483 -19.37 -11.46 0.23
CA LEU A 483 -18.26 -10.50 0.30
C LEU A 483 -16.92 -11.11 -0.11
N ASP A 484 -16.68 -12.37 0.22
CA ASP A 484 -15.48 -13.10 -0.17
C ASP A 484 -15.40 -13.34 -1.69
N LYS A 485 -16.52 -13.21 -2.42
CA LYS A 485 -16.52 -13.23 -3.89
C LYS A 485 -16.24 -11.87 -4.52
N VAL A 486 -16.25 -10.78 -3.74
CA VAL A 486 -15.89 -9.44 -4.23
C VAL A 486 -14.38 -9.36 -4.41
N SER A 487 -13.95 -9.43 -5.67
CA SER A 487 -12.53 -9.43 -6.06
C SER A 487 -11.80 -8.13 -5.73
N LEU A 488 -12.52 -7.00 -5.76
CA LEU A 488 -11.95 -5.67 -5.52
C LEU A 488 -12.32 -5.20 -4.11
N ASP A 489 -11.32 -5.03 -3.24
CA ASP A 489 -11.57 -4.64 -1.85
C ASP A 489 -12.33 -3.31 -1.73
N PHE A 490 -12.09 -2.36 -2.63
CA PHE A 490 -12.78 -1.06 -2.62
C PHE A 490 -14.29 -1.16 -2.90
N ASP A 491 -14.74 -2.20 -3.61
CA ASP A 491 -16.16 -2.42 -3.88
C ASP A 491 -16.90 -3.04 -2.68
N LYS A 492 -16.17 -3.66 -1.73
CA LYS A 492 -16.79 -4.34 -0.58
C LYS A 492 -17.66 -3.39 0.25
N ALA A 493 -17.22 -2.15 0.48
CA ALA A 493 -18.01 -1.18 1.25
C ALA A 493 -19.34 -0.82 0.56
N ASP A 494 -19.36 -0.73 -0.78
CA ASP A 494 -20.57 -0.47 -1.56
C ASP A 494 -21.50 -1.70 -1.59
N VAL A 495 -20.94 -2.90 -1.73
CA VAL A 495 -21.69 -4.15 -1.68
C VAL A 495 -22.33 -4.35 -0.31
N ILE A 496 -21.59 -4.05 0.77
CA ILE A 496 -22.11 -4.09 2.15
C ILE A 496 -23.29 -3.15 2.31
N GLU A 497 -23.20 -1.91 1.82
CA GLU A 497 -24.30 -0.93 1.87
C GLU A 497 -25.57 -1.45 1.18
N ILE A 498 -25.43 -2.03 -0.02
CA ILE A 498 -26.55 -2.59 -0.79
C ILE A 498 -27.19 -3.75 -0.04
N LEU A 499 -26.39 -4.70 0.44
CA LEU A 499 -26.90 -5.88 1.13
C LEU A 499 -27.51 -5.53 2.49
N ALA A 500 -26.83 -4.70 3.29
CA ALA A 500 -27.31 -4.26 4.61
C ALA A 500 -28.65 -3.52 4.51
N GLY A 501 -28.87 -2.75 3.43
CA GLY A 501 -30.15 -2.07 3.18
C GLY A 501 -31.32 -2.99 2.80
N VAL A 502 -31.08 -4.28 2.54
CA VAL A 502 -32.11 -5.24 2.13
C VAL A 502 -32.28 -6.39 3.12
N VAL A 503 -31.21 -6.85 3.76
CA VAL A 503 -31.24 -7.97 4.71
C VAL A 503 -32.16 -7.65 5.90
N GLN A 504 -33.05 -8.59 6.22
CA GLN A 504 -33.95 -8.42 7.35
C GLN A 504 -33.18 -8.53 8.67
N ASN A 505 -33.46 -7.62 9.61
CA ASN A 505 -32.85 -7.62 10.95
C ASN A 505 -31.32 -7.49 10.92
N PHE A 506 -30.76 -6.73 9.98
CA PHE A 506 -29.35 -6.36 10.02
C PHE A 506 -29.05 -5.68 11.36
N ASN A 507 -28.09 -6.20 12.12
CA ASN A 507 -27.84 -5.83 13.52
C ASN A 507 -26.34 -5.68 13.80
N CYS A 508 -25.96 -5.25 15.01
CA CYS A 508 -24.57 -5.05 15.37
C CYS A 508 -23.73 -6.34 15.29
N ALA A 509 -24.32 -7.53 15.40
CA ALA A 509 -23.60 -8.79 15.23
C ALA A 509 -23.15 -9.01 13.77
N TYR A 510 -24.02 -8.69 12.79
CA TYR A 510 -23.61 -8.65 11.37
C TYR A 510 -22.43 -7.70 11.17
N ALA A 511 -22.55 -6.48 11.69
CA ALA A 511 -21.53 -5.44 11.55
C ALA A 511 -20.17 -5.87 12.12
N VAL A 512 -20.15 -6.55 13.27
CA VAL A 512 -18.92 -7.11 13.86
C VAL A 512 -18.29 -8.20 13.00
N MET A 513 -19.10 -9.13 12.48
CA MET A 513 -18.58 -10.19 11.61
C MET A 513 -17.97 -9.64 10.33
N ILE A 514 -18.60 -8.62 9.75
CA ILE A 514 -18.08 -7.88 8.58
C ILE A 514 -16.75 -7.21 8.92
N LEU A 515 -16.68 -6.45 10.03
CA LEU A 515 -15.45 -5.76 10.43
C LEU A 515 -14.26 -6.69 10.59
N ARG A 516 -14.47 -7.89 11.16
CA ARG A 516 -13.41 -8.89 11.34
C ARG A 516 -12.90 -9.50 10.04
N LYS A 517 -13.64 -9.36 8.94
CA LYS A 517 -13.29 -9.93 7.62
C LYS A 517 -12.70 -8.92 6.65
N ILE A 518 -13.04 -7.64 6.79
CA ILE A 518 -12.54 -6.60 5.89
C ILE A 518 -11.15 -6.09 6.30
N PRO A 519 -10.31 -5.63 5.34
CA PRO A 519 -9.01 -5.03 5.63
C PRO A 519 -9.12 -3.74 6.46
N ASP A 520 -8.12 -3.48 7.31
CA ASP A 520 -8.13 -2.36 8.25
C ASP A 520 -8.39 -0.99 7.61
N TRP A 521 -7.83 -0.76 6.43
CA TRP A 521 -7.95 0.53 5.73
C TRP A 521 -9.37 0.82 5.22
N LEU A 522 -10.25 -0.18 5.10
CA LEU A 522 -11.63 -0.04 4.60
C LEU A 522 -12.67 0.07 5.73
N ARG A 523 -12.27 -0.22 6.97
CA ARG A 523 -13.18 -0.36 8.11
C ARG A 523 -13.97 0.90 8.42
N ILE A 524 -13.34 2.07 8.42
CA ILE A 524 -14.03 3.37 8.68
C ILE A 524 -15.17 3.58 7.67
N GLN A 525 -14.88 3.46 6.38
CA GLN A 525 -15.87 3.65 5.31
C GLN A 525 -17.00 2.61 5.42
N THR A 526 -16.66 1.38 5.78
CA THR A 526 -17.65 0.30 5.96
C THR A 526 -18.57 0.60 7.13
N VAL A 527 -18.02 1.01 8.28
CA VAL A 527 -18.79 1.38 9.48
C VAL A 527 -19.78 2.49 9.16
N GLN A 528 -19.32 3.55 8.48
CA GLN A 528 -20.16 4.68 8.09
C GLN A 528 -21.35 4.26 7.21
N LYS A 529 -21.16 3.27 6.34
CA LYS A 529 -22.19 2.76 5.44
C LYS A 529 -23.15 1.76 6.08
N MET A 530 -22.69 0.94 7.04
CA MET A 530 -23.51 -0.11 7.64
C MET A 530 -24.31 0.33 8.87
N ILE A 531 -23.82 1.35 9.61
CA ILE A 531 -24.46 1.87 10.82
C ILE A 531 -25.94 2.24 10.60
N PRO A 532 -26.33 2.94 9.51
CA PRO A 532 -27.73 3.29 9.24
C PRO A 532 -28.70 2.11 9.17
N PHE A 533 -28.19 0.91 8.91
CA PHE A 533 -29.00 -0.30 8.76
C PHE A 533 -29.03 -1.18 10.02
N CYS A 534 -28.27 -0.83 11.07
CA CYS A 534 -28.21 -1.60 12.31
C CYS A 534 -29.46 -1.37 13.18
N THR A 535 -30.35 -2.36 13.22
CA THR A 535 -31.65 -2.32 13.93
C THR A 535 -31.55 -2.25 15.46
N ASP A 536 -30.46 -2.77 16.05
CA ASP A 536 -30.23 -2.83 17.49
C ASP A 536 -29.10 -1.87 17.96
N LEU A 537 -28.71 -0.91 17.11
CA LEU A 537 -27.59 -0.02 17.34
C LEU A 537 -27.68 0.69 18.70
N LYS A 538 -28.85 1.18 19.07
CA LYS A 538 -29.08 1.86 20.37
C LYS A 538 -28.70 1.00 21.58
N THR A 539 -29.00 -0.29 21.53
CA THR A 539 -28.79 -1.22 22.65
C THR A 539 -27.38 -1.80 22.62
N ASN A 540 -26.85 -2.08 21.42
CA ASN A 540 -25.64 -2.88 21.23
C ASN A 540 -24.45 -2.13 20.61
N LYS A 541 -24.48 -0.79 20.51
CA LYS A 541 -23.35 0.01 19.96
C LYS A 541 -22.01 -0.31 20.58
N SER A 542 -21.97 -0.63 21.88
CA SER A 542 -20.73 -0.92 22.60
C SER A 542 -20.02 -2.15 22.02
N VAL A 543 -20.78 -3.14 21.55
CA VAL A 543 -20.23 -4.33 20.91
C VAL A 543 -19.48 -3.94 19.64
N LEU A 544 -20.06 -3.06 18.82
CA LEU A 544 -19.42 -2.59 17.59
C LEU A 544 -18.21 -1.70 17.86
N ILE A 545 -18.33 -0.76 18.81
CA ILE A 545 -17.24 0.14 19.22
C ILE A 545 -16.03 -0.66 19.74
N ASN A 546 -16.27 -1.74 20.48
CA ASN A 546 -15.20 -2.57 21.04
C ASN A 546 -14.33 -3.25 19.97
N GLU A 547 -14.88 -3.50 18.78
CA GLU A 547 -14.12 -4.06 17.65
C GLU A 547 -13.25 -3.01 16.94
N LEU A 548 -13.55 -1.72 17.10
CA LEU A 548 -12.83 -0.63 16.46
C LEU A 548 -11.58 -0.25 17.27
N SER A 549 -10.49 0.06 16.57
CA SER A 549 -9.32 0.75 17.11
C SER A 549 -9.65 2.17 17.55
N ASP A 550 -8.80 2.76 18.39
CA ASP A 550 -9.02 4.11 18.91
C ASP A 550 -9.20 5.16 17.80
N TRP A 551 -8.44 5.04 16.71
CA TRP A 551 -8.55 5.95 15.56
C TRP A 551 -9.88 5.81 14.83
N GLU A 552 -10.33 4.57 14.60
CA GLU A 552 -11.61 4.31 13.94
C GLU A 552 -12.78 4.79 14.79
N ARG A 553 -12.71 4.61 16.12
CA ARG A 553 -13.71 5.13 17.06
C ARG A 553 -13.84 6.64 16.95
N ILE A 554 -12.72 7.37 17.05
CA ILE A 554 -12.70 8.83 16.93
C ILE A 554 -13.27 9.28 15.58
N SER A 555 -12.93 8.56 14.51
CA SER A 555 -13.35 8.90 13.15
C SER A 555 -14.83 8.65 12.88
N THR A 556 -15.47 7.76 13.64
CA THR A 556 -16.88 7.33 13.43
C THR A 556 -17.83 7.75 14.55
N GLU A 557 -17.32 8.35 15.64
CA GLU A 557 -18.10 8.75 16.82
C GLU A 557 -19.32 9.61 16.43
N ARG A 558 -19.11 10.61 15.58
CA ARG A 558 -20.18 11.49 15.11
C ARG A 558 -21.23 10.75 14.29
N ASP A 559 -20.82 9.75 13.52
CA ASP A 559 -21.72 8.95 12.69
C ASP A 559 -22.64 8.10 13.57
N PHE A 560 -22.09 7.48 14.63
CA PHE A 560 -22.88 6.78 15.64
C PHE A 560 -23.89 7.71 16.34
N GLU A 561 -23.46 8.89 16.79
CA GLU A 561 -24.33 9.84 17.48
C GLU A 561 -25.49 10.33 16.59
N ASN A 562 -25.17 10.66 15.33
CA ASN A 562 -26.15 11.08 14.34
C ASN A 562 -27.20 10.00 14.11
N GLU A 563 -26.77 8.74 13.96
CA GLU A 563 -27.70 7.67 13.64
C GLU A 563 -28.56 7.26 14.84
N ILE A 564 -27.99 7.21 16.06
CA ILE A 564 -28.77 6.98 17.28
C ILE A 564 -29.81 8.09 17.47
N SER A 565 -29.46 9.34 17.16
CA SER A 565 -30.38 10.47 17.23
C SER A 565 -31.53 10.32 16.23
N LYS A 566 -31.24 9.91 14.98
CA LYS A 566 -32.28 9.63 13.98
C LYS A 566 -33.20 8.49 14.41
N GLN A 567 -32.64 7.40 14.93
CA GLN A 567 -33.42 6.27 15.42
C GLN A 567 -34.35 6.72 16.54
N ASN A 568 -33.90 7.52 17.51
CA ASN A 568 -34.76 8.03 18.58
C ASN A 568 -35.96 8.84 18.06
N ASN A 569 -35.75 9.69 17.05
CA ASN A 569 -36.82 10.51 16.49
C ASN A 569 -37.87 9.66 15.75
N GLN A 570 -37.47 8.56 15.11
CA GLN A 570 -38.41 7.64 14.43
C GLN A 570 -39.33 6.87 15.39
N TRP A 571 -39.01 6.78 16.69
CA TRP A 571 -39.89 6.14 17.69
C TRP A 571 -40.90 7.12 18.30
N GLU A 572 -40.70 8.43 18.14
CA GLU A 572 -41.59 9.46 18.67
C GLU A 572 -42.70 9.85 17.67
N GLU A 573 -42.53 9.52 16.38
CA GLU A 573 -43.55 9.58 15.32
C GLU A 573 -44.34 8.27 15.22
#